data_AF-A0A087DCH7-F1
#
_entry.id   AF-A0A087DCH7-F1
#
_cell.length_a   1.000
_cell.length_b   1.000
_cell.length_c   1.000
_cell.angle_alpha   90.00
_cell.angle_beta   90.00
_cell.angle_gamma   90.00
#
_symmetry.space_group_name_H-M   'P 1'
#
loop_
_entity.id
_entity.type
_entity.pdbx_description
1 polymer ?
#
loop_
_entity_poly.entity_id
_entity_poly.type
_entity_poly.pdbx_seq_one_letter_code
_entity_poly.pdbx_strand_id
1 'polypeptide(L)'
;MSGQMRTIPVTGAQLRASRRGAGITLEGMGRLTGLDAATITAVEEGRTQPAMLPPENARRWAKALHINPARLTGDEPRTAGEENATPIRLLRLEREWSCRQLAENAGVSELSLRKYDDGTRNANNLAAGILLKVAHALGASMERLADRPENEHTPPEPPAEWKRTRLEWHRKQADLSQAELSVRSGQTIQNIGGVEQGRWAITRKRSRFVLDVAAALDIPAEALIDPETTEGEHDNKNE
;
A
#
# COMPACT_ATOMS: atom_id res chain seq x y z
N MET A 1 -20.04 11.08 7.33
CA MET A 1 -18.90 11.16 8.27
C MET A 1 -17.64 10.67 7.58
N SER A 2 -16.85 11.59 7.04
CA SER A 2 -15.59 11.33 6.34
C SER A 2 -14.47 11.16 7.36
N GLY A 3 -14.39 9.98 7.98
CA GLY A 3 -13.19 9.62 8.75
C GLY A 3 -12.03 9.53 7.78
N GLN A 4 -11.09 10.47 7.85
CA GLN A 4 -9.76 10.30 7.27
C GLN A 4 -9.16 9.04 7.92
N MET A 5 -9.27 7.89 7.26
CA MET A 5 -8.57 6.69 7.71
C MET A 5 -7.09 6.93 7.49
N ARG A 6 -6.40 7.37 8.56
CA ARG A 6 -4.95 7.52 8.63
C ARG A 6 -4.31 6.13 8.72
N THR A 7 -3.16 5.92 8.06
CA THR A 7 -2.34 4.74 8.36
C THR A 7 -1.96 4.81 9.83
N ILE A 8 -2.25 3.78 10.60
CA ILE A 8 -2.00 3.78 12.05
C ILE A 8 -0.47 3.78 12.28
N PRO A 9 0.10 4.80 12.94
CA PRO A 9 1.53 4.83 13.22
C PRO A 9 1.97 3.59 14.00
N VAL A 10 3.21 3.16 13.80
CA VAL A 10 3.78 2.06 14.61
C VAL A 10 4.24 2.60 15.96
N THR A 11 3.90 1.89 17.04
CA THR A 11 4.40 2.27 18.38
C THR A 11 5.81 1.76 18.60
N GLY A 12 6.56 2.39 19.52
CA GLY A 12 7.88 1.90 19.95
C GLY A 12 7.83 0.44 20.43
N ALA A 13 6.80 0.07 21.19
CA ALA A 13 6.58 -1.30 21.64
C ALA A 13 6.37 -2.29 20.47
N GLN A 14 5.61 -1.89 19.44
CA GLN A 14 5.42 -2.69 18.23
C GLN A 14 6.73 -2.85 17.44
N LEU A 15 7.54 -1.80 17.33
CA LEU A 15 8.87 -1.86 16.71
C LEU A 15 9.79 -2.83 17.47
N ARG A 16 9.81 -2.74 18.80
CA ARG A 16 10.59 -3.66 19.66
C ARG A 16 10.15 -5.11 19.49
N ALA A 17 8.84 -5.35 19.52
CA ALA A 17 8.28 -6.69 19.34
C ALA A 17 8.65 -7.26 17.96
N SER A 18 8.50 -6.46 16.90
CA SER A 18 8.85 -6.85 15.53
C SER A 18 10.34 -7.15 15.38
N ARG A 19 11.21 -6.31 15.96
CA ARG A 19 12.67 -6.53 15.95
C ARG A 19 13.05 -7.82 16.67
N ARG A 20 12.50 -8.06 17.86
CA ARG A 20 12.76 -9.28 18.63
C ARG A 20 12.22 -10.52 17.92
N GLY A 21 11.04 -10.43 17.32
CA GLY A 21 10.45 -11.51 16.51
C GLY A 21 11.30 -11.86 15.29
N ALA A 22 11.95 -10.87 14.67
CA ALA A 22 12.91 -11.08 13.59
C ALA A 22 14.30 -11.55 14.06
N GLY A 23 14.52 -11.76 15.36
CA GLY A 23 15.82 -12.17 15.91
C GLY A 23 16.94 -11.12 15.81
N ILE A 24 16.61 -9.86 15.54
CA ILE A 24 17.60 -8.79 15.30
C ILE A 24 18.02 -8.15 16.64
N THR A 25 19.32 -8.13 16.93
CA THR A 25 19.86 -7.45 18.13
C THR A 25 19.81 -5.91 17.98
N LEU A 26 19.96 -5.15 19.06
CA LEU A 26 20.08 -3.69 18.97
C LEU A 26 21.26 -3.27 18.10
N GLU A 27 22.40 -3.96 18.25
CA GLU A 27 23.60 -3.76 17.44
C GLU A 27 23.39 -4.12 15.97
N GLY A 28 22.71 -5.25 15.71
CA GLY A 28 22.34 -5.66 14.36
C GLY A 28 21.42 -4.64 13.68
N MET A 29 20.41 -4.14 14.41
CA MET A 29 19.54 -3.08 13.92
C MET A 29 20.31 -1.78 13.66
N GLY A 30 21.28 -1.45 14.51
CA GLY A 30 22.16 -0.30 14.30
C GLY A 30 22.96 -0.39 13.01
N ARG A 31 23.52 -1.57 12.69
CA ARG A 31 24.17 -1.82 11.41
C ARG A 31 23.24 -1.68 10.21
N LEU A 32 22.01 -2.19 10.30
CA LEU A 32 21.04 -2.15 9.19
C LEU A 32 20.51 -0.73 8.93
N THR A 33 20.36 0.06 9.98
CA THR A 33 19.72 1.39 9.91
C THR A 33 20.70 2.55 9.90
N GLY A 34 21.93 2.35 10.36
CA GLY A 34 22.90 3.41 10.62
C GLY A 34 22.60 4.22 11.89
N LEU A 35 21.73 3.72 12.77
CA LEU A 35 21.40 4.36 14.06
C LEU A 35 22.22 3.72 15.20
N ASP A 36 22.54 4.50 16.22
CA ASP A 36 23.14 3.96 17.44
C ASP A 36 22.10 3.24 18.32
N ALA A 37 22.59 2.36 19.21
CA ALA A 37 21.74 1.56 20.09
C ALA A 37 20.90 2.41 21.07
N ALA A 38 21.38 3.60 21.46
CA ALA A 38 20.69 4.50 22.37
C ALA A 38 19.46 5.11 21.70
N THR A 39 19.60 5.55 20.44
CA THR A 39 18.54 6.06 19.59
C THR A 39 17.50 4.99 19.31
N ILE A 40 17.95 3.77 18.98
CA ILE A 40 17.03 2.63 18.78
C ILE A 40 16.23 2.36 20.05
N THR A 41 16.88 2.34 21.21
CA THR A 41 16.23 2.11 22.51
C THR A 41 15.23 3.22 22.84
N ALA A 42 15.59 4.49 22.62
CA ALA A 42 14.71 5.62 22.87
C ALA A 42 13.44 5.55 22.01
N VAL A 43 13.55 5.15 20.74
CA VAL A 43 12.39 4.93 19.86
C VAL A 43 11.53 3.77 20.34
N GLU A 44 12.13 2.64 20.69
CA GLU A 44 11.40 1.45 21.17
C GLU A 44 10.67 1.66 22.50
N GLU A 45 11.17 2.56 23.35
CA GLU A 45 10.51 2.95 24.60
C GLU A 45 9.45 4.03 24.40
N GLY A 46 9.32 4.56 23.18
CA GLY A 46 8.42 5.67 22.85
C GLY A 46 8.91 7.04 23.35
N ARG A 47 10.18 7.14 23.79
CA ARG A 47 10.81 8.42 24.16
C ARG A 47 11.10 9.29 22.93
N THR A 48 11.35 8.66 21.78
CA THR A 48 11.51 9.33 20.48
C THR A 48 10.48 8.80 19.49
N GLN A 49 9.76 9.68 18.80
CA GLN A 49 8.84 9.24 17.75
C GLN A 49 9.62 8.82 16.49
N PRO A 50 9.25 7.73 15.81
CA PRO A 50 9.91 7.29 14.57
C PRO A 50 9.96 8.38 13.48
N ALA A 51 8.96 9.26 13.42
CA ALA A 51 8.89 10.37 12.46
C ALA A 51 9.99 11.43 12.65
N MET A 52 10.67 11.45 13.80
CA MET A 52 11.80 12.35 14.06
C MET A 52 13.14 11.80 13.58
N LEU A 53 13.19 10.55 13.12
CA LEU A 53 14.41 9.96 12.56
C LEU A 53 14.69 10.54 11.17
N PRO A 54 15.96 10.58 10.73
CA PRO A 54 16.25 10.90 9.34
C PRO A 54 15.47 9.96 8.40
N PRO A 55 14.85 10.47 7.30
CA PRO A 55 13.94 9.67 6.47
C PRO A 55 14.57 8.40 5.90
N GLU A 56 15.88 8.44 5.60
CA GLU A 56 16.61 7.27 5.14
C GLU A 56 16.71 6.19 6.23
N ASN A 57 17.05 6.55 7.46
CA ASN A 57 17.13 5.62 8.58
C ASN A 57 15.75 5.03 8.90
N ALA A 58 14.69 5.83 8.85
CA ALA A 58 13.31 5.35 9.01
C ALA A 58 12.93 4.35 7.91
N ARG A 59 13.28 4.62 6.64
CA ARG A 59 13.07 3.69 5.52
C ARG A 59 13.87 2.40 5.68
N ARG A 60 15.14 2.47 6.10
CA ARG A 60 15.97 1.28 6.36
C ARG A 60 15.43 0.46 7.53
N TRP A 61 14.92 1.10 8.58
CA TRP A 61 14.30 0.42 9.72
C TRP A 61 13.00 -0.27 9.28
N ALA A 62 12.14 0.45 8.55
CA ALA A 62 10.92 -0.10 7.97
C ALA A 62 11.23 -1.34 7.11
N LYS A 63 12.23 -1.25 6.23
CA LYS A 63 12.70 -2.36 5.40
C LYS A 63 13.22 -3.54 6.23
N ALA A 64 14.08 -3.28 7.22
CA ALA A 64 14.65 -4.32 8.08
C ALA A 64 13.60 -5.12 8.87
N LEU A 65 12.44 -4.52 9.13
CA LEU A 65 11.34 -5.16 9.85
C LEU A 65 10.15 -5.54 8.96
N HIS A 66 10.25 -5.33 7.65
CA HIS A 66 9.14 -5.48 6.70
C HIS A 66 7.87 -4.73 7.17
N ILE A 67 8.05 -3.55 7.75
CA ILE A 67 6.97 -2.67 8.17
C ILE A 67 6.74 -1.66 7.05
N ASN A 68 5.48 -1.39 6.74
CA ASN A 68 5.12 -0.33 5.81
C ASN A 68 5.78 1.01 6.23
N PRO A 69 6.67 1.61 5.40
CA PRO A 69 7.40 2.82 5.77
C PRO A 69 6.52 4.00 6.19
N ALA A 70 5.30 4.11 5.64
CA ALA A 70 4.34 5.15 6.01
C ALA A 70 3.93 5.11 7.49
N ARG A 71 4.16 3.98 8.17
CA ARG A 71 3.92 3.84 9.61
C ARG A 71 5.02 4.43 10.48
N LEU A 72 6.24 4.53 9.96
CA LEU A 72 7.40 5.07 10.66
C LEU A 72 7.56 6.56 10.39
N THR A 73 7.45 7.01 9.14
CA THR A 73 7.66 8.42 8.82
C THR A 73 6.46 9.29 9.17
N GLY A 74 5.26 8.70 9.26
CA GLY A 74 4.03 9.47 9.42
C GLY A 74 3.75 10.38 8.22
N ASP A 75 4.49 10.22 7.12
CA ASP A 75 4.31 11.02 5.91
C ASP A 75 2.89 10.80 5.39
N GLU A 76 2.07 11.83 5.57
CA GLU A 76 0.87 11.97 4.76
C GLU A 76 1.34 12.22 3.32
N PRO A 77 0.82 11.47 2.32
CA PRO A 77 1.03 11.87 0.95
C PRO A 77 0.48 13.29 0.79
N ARG A 78 1.34 14.20 0.30
CA ARG A 78 1.20 15.67 0.35
C ARG A 78 -0.28 16.10 0.24
N THR A 79 -0.75 16.85 1.23
CA THR A 79 -2.04 17.54 1.13
C THR A 79 -1.95 18.53 -0.03
N ALA A 80 -2.90 18.42 -0.96
CA ALA A 80 -2.92 19.20 -2.18
C ALA A 80 -3.00 20.71 -1.86
N GLY A 81 -1.96 21.44 -2.27
CA GLY A 81 -2.00 22.87 -2.53
C GLY A 81 -2.06 23.11 -4.04
N GLU A 82 -2.55 24.29 -4.44
CA GLU A 82 -2.94 24.68 -5.81
C GLU A 82 -1.82 24.59 -6.88
N GLU A 83 -0.57 24.31 -6.49
CA GLU A 83 0.60 24.27 -7.39
C GLU A 83 1.23 22.87 -7.60
N ASN A 84 0.71 21.79 -7.01
CA ASN A 84 1.33 20.46 -7.16
C ASN A 84 0.53 19.55 -8.08
N ALA A 85 0.98 19.40 -9.33
CA ALA A 85 0.43 18.41 -10.25
C ALA A 85 0.57 16.99 -9.66
N THR A 86 -0.54 16.25 -9.63
CA THR A 86 -0.55 14.85 -9.14
C THR A 86 0.26 13.95 -10.08
N PRO A 87 0.80 12.80 -9.60
CA PRO A 87 1.48 11.86 -10.49
C PRO A 87 0.61 11.41 -11.67
N ILE A 88 -0.70 11.23 -11.45
CA ILE A 88 -1.69 10.92 -12.49
C ILE A 88 -1.71 12.04 -13.55
N ARG A 89 -1.83 13.30 -13.12
CA ARG A 89 -1.87 14.46 -14.02
C ARG A 89 -0.56 14.64 -14.78
N LEU A 90 0.59 14.49 -14.12
CA LEU A 90 1.90 14.61 -14.75
C LEU A 90 2.07 13.56 -15.87
N LEU A 91 1.89 12.29 -15.54
CA LEU A 91 2.02 11.17 -16.50
C LEU A 91 1.04 11.24 -17.67
N ARG A 92 -0.16 11.79 -17.42
CA ARG A 92 -1.17 12.04 -18.44
C ARG A 92 -0.75 13.16 -19.38
N LEU A 93 -0.25 14.27 -18.85
CA LEU A 93 0.20 15.42 -19.64
C LEU A 93 1.47 15.11 -20.44
N GLU A 94 2.38 14.28 -19.90
CA GLU A 94 3.53 13.72 -20.65
C GLU A 94 3.09 12.94 -21.90
N ARG A 95 1.87 12.41 -21.90
CA ARG A 95 1.24 11.69 -23.03
C ARG A 95 0.32 12.58 -23.87
N GLU A 96 0.27 13.88 -23.58
CA GLU A 96 -0.61 14.85 -24.22
C GLU A 96 -2.11 14.48 -24.13
N TRP A 97 -2.48 13.70 -23.11
CA TRP A 97 -3.86 13.28 -22.91
C TRP A 97 -4.63 14.30 -22.07
N SER A 98 -5.91 14.51 -22.40
CA SER A 98 -6.90 15.12 -21.51
C SER A 98 -7.34 14.15 -20.41
N CYS A 99 -7.91 14.67 -19.31
CA CYS A 99 -8.47 13.82 -18.24
C CYS A 99 -9.53 12.83 -18.78
N ARG A 100 -10.30 13.27 -19.78
CA ARG A 100 -11.27 12.43 -20.49
C ARG A 100 -10.59 11.29 -21.25
N GLN A 101 -9.56 11.59 -22.03
CA GLN A 101 -8.81 10.57 -22.77
C GLN A 101 -8.18 9.55 -21.83
N LEU A 102 -7.60 9.97 -20.70
CA LEU A 102 -7.10 9.01 -19.71
C LEU A 102 -8.21 8.11 -19.17
N ALA A 103 -9.37 8.68 -18.84
CA ALA A 103 -10.51 7.91 -18.33
C ALA A 103 -11.02 6.88 -19.36
N GLU A 104 -11.08 7.28 -20.64
CA GLU A 104 -11.44 6.40 -21.76
C GLU A 104 -10.41 5.27 -21.95
N ASN A 105 -9.10 5.59 -21.98
CA ASN A 105 -8.02 4.60 -22.11
C ASN A 105 -7.97 3.62 -20.94
N ALA A 106 -8.32 4.06 -19.72
CA ALA A 106 -8.39 3.22 -18.54
C ALA A 106 -9.73 2.48 -18.38
N GLY A 107 -10.74 2.78 -19.20
CA GLY A 107 -12.08 2.20 -19.05
C GLY A 107 -12.77 2.57 -17.72
N VAL A 108 -12.60 3.82 -17.26
CA VAL A 108 -13.15 4.32 -15.99
C VAL A 108 -13.94 5.61 -16.19
N SER A 109 -14.75 5.99 -15.20
CA SER A 109 -15.51 7.25 -15.27
C SER A 109 -14.60 8.47 -15.09
N GLU A 110 -14.63 9.40 -16.07
CA GLU A 110 -13.91 10.68 -15.98
C GLU A 110 -14.32 11.46 -14.72
N LEU A 111 -15.60 11.51 -14.38
CA LEU A 111 -16.11 12.21 -13.19
C LEU A 111 -15.50 11.65 -11.89
N SER A 112 -15.29 10.34 -11.84
CA SER A 112 -14.64 9.69 -10.69
C SER A 112 -13.14 9.99 -10.67
N LEU A 113 -12.47 9.95 -11.82
CA LEU A 113 -11.02 10.14 -11.94
C LEU A 113 -10.59 11.59 -11.70
N ARG A 114 -11.36 12.56 -12.19
CA ARG A 114 -11.00 13.99 -12.19
C ARG A 114 -10.57 14.50 -10.83
N LYS A 115 -11.28 14.13 -9.76
CA LYS A 115 -10.98 14.52 -8.38
C LYS A 115 -9.61 14.05 -7.89
N TYR A 116 -9.05 13.00 -8.51
CA TYR A 116 -7.74 12.47 -8.17
C TYR A 116 -6.66 13.02 -9.11
N ASP A 117 -7.01 13.29 -10.37
CA ASP A 117 -6.14 13.96 -11.34
C ASP A 117 -5.85 15.42 -10.92
N ASP A 118 -6.89 16.17 -10.53
CA ASP A 118 -6.79 17.57 -10.12
C ASP A 118 -6.23 17.78 -8.70
N GLY A 119 -6.08 16.70 -7.92
CA GLY A 119 -5.56 16.74 -6.55
C GLY A 119 -6.59 16.98 -5.46
N THR A 120 -7.88 17.19 -5.79
CA THR A 120 -8.97 17.35 -4.80
C THR A 120 -9.04 16.17 -3.83
N ARG A 121 -8.65 14.97 -4.27
CA ARG A 121 -8.58 13.74 -3.49
C ARG A 121 -7.27 13.02 -3.76
N ASN A 122 -6.68 12.49 -2.70
CA ASN A 122 -5.48 11.69 -2.80
C ASN A 122 -5.74 10.32 -3.47
N ALA A 123 -4.89 9.88 -4.41
CA ALA A 123 -4.97 8.60 -5.11
C ALA A 123 -4.96 7.38 -4.19
N ASN A 124 -4.39 7.49 -2.98
CA ASN A 124 -4.49 6.47 -1.93
C ASN A 124 -5.96 6.16 -1.53
N ASN A 125 -6.87 7.11 -1.75
CA ASN A 125 -8.30 6.96 -1.49
C ASN A 125 -9.11 6.51 -2.71
N LEU A 126 -8.47 6.27 -3.86
CA LEU A 126 -9.12 5.68 -5.02
C LEU A 126 -9.47 4.21 -4.74
N ALA A 127 -10.42 3.62 -5.47
CA ALA A 127 -10.64 2.18 -5.40
C ALA A 127 -9.44 1.47 -6.05
N ALA A 128 -8.95 0.38 -5.46
CA ALA A 128 -7.76 -0.30 -5.92
C ALA A 128 -7.86 -0.76 -7.38
N GLY A 129 -9.01 -1.28 -7.80
CA GLY A 129 -9.24 -1.68 -9.19
C GLY A 129 -9.25 -0.50 -10.17
N ILE A 130 -9.72 0.67 -9.75
CA ILE A 130 -9.65 1.89 -10.59
C ILE A 130 -8.21 2.38 -10.68
N LEU A 131 -7.48 2.39 -9.55
CA LEU A 131 -6.07 2.79 -9.55
C LEU A 131 -5.22 1.85 -10.43
N LEU A 132 -5.48 0.53 -10.41
CA LEU A 132 -4.82 -0.43 -11.28
C LEU A 132 -5.08 -0.14 -12.76
N LYS A 133 -6.36 0.07 -13.15
CA LYS A 133 -6.71 0.39 -14.54
C LYS A 133 -6.05 1.68 -15.03
N VAL A 134 -5.98 2.71 -14.18
CA VAL A 134 -5.29 3.97 -14.48
C VAL A 134 -3.78 3.77 -14.56
N ALA A 135 -3.20 2.95 -13.68
CA ALA A 135 -1.78 2.58 -13.69
C ALA A 135 -1.40 1.88 -14.99
N HIS A 136 -2.19 0.89 -15.42
CA HIS A 136 -2.02 0.21 -16.71
C HIS A 136 -2.13 1.17 -17.90
N ALA A 137 -3.16 2.03 -17.94
CA ALA A 137 -3.32 3.00 -19.03
C ALA A 137 -2.15 3.99 -19.12
N LEU A 138 -1.56 4.37 -17.98
CA LEU A 138 -0.40 5.26 -17.91
C LEU A 138 0.94 4.52 -17.98
N GLY A 139 0.96 3.18 -18.14
CA GLY A 139 2.18 2.39 -18.12
C GLY A 139 3.05 2.64 -16.88
N ALA A 140 2.41 2.75 -15.72
CA ALA A 140 3.04 3.06 -14.43
C ALA A 140 2.56 2.08 -13.35
N SER A 141 3.24 2.06 -12.20
CA SER A 141 2.81 1.29 -11.03
C SER A 141 1.71 1.99 -10.23
N MET A 142 0.95 1.24 -9.44
CA MET A 142 -0.01 1.80 -8.49
C MET A 142 0.69 2.67 -7.44
N GLU A 143 1.90 2.30 -7.04
CA GLU A 143 2.77 3.00 -6.10
C GLU A 143 3.12 4.38 -6.62
N ARG A 144 3.60 4.48 -7.86
CA ARG A 144 3.95 5.76 -8.50
C ARG A 144 2.75 6.70 -8.57
N LEU A 145 1.57 6.18 -8.95
CA LEU A 145 0.34 6.99 -8.98
C LEU A 145 -0.10 7.46 -7.59
N ALA A 146 0.22 6.69 -6.55
CA ALA A 146 -0.11 7.00 -5.16
C ALA A 146 0.99 7.78 -4.41
N ASP A 147 2.02 8.23 -5.12
CA ASP A 147 3.22 8.90 -4.57
C ASP A 147 3.89 8.06 -3.48
N ARG A 148 4.10 6.76 -3.78
CA ARG A 148 4.76 5.80 -2.91
C ARG A 148 6.02 5.23 -3.57
N PRO A 149 6.99 4.76 -2.77
CA PRO A 149 8.15 4.05 -3.29
C PRO A 149 7.72 2.85 -4.12
N GLU A 150 8.25 2.74 -5.34
CA GLU A 150 8.01 1.58 -6.21
C GLU A 150 8.77 0.36 -5.69
N ASN A 151 8.22 -0.82 -5.92
CA ASN A 151 8.88 -2.08 -5.64
C ASN A 151 9.16 -2.79 -6.97
N GLU A 152 10.43 -3.03 -7.27
CA GLU A 152 10.88 -3.73 -8.48
C GLU A 152 10.85 -5.26 -8.31
N HIS A 153 10.54 -5.76 -7.09
CA HIS A 153 10.46 -7.18 -6.83
C HIS A 153 9.34 -7.81 -7.67
N THR A 154 9.67 -8.86 -8.41
CA THR A 154 8.67 -9.67 -9.12
C THR A 154 8.37 -10.90 -8.25
N PRO A 155 7.27 -10.90 -7.49
CA PRO A 155 6.94 -12.05 -6.68
C PRO A 155 6.48 -13.21 -7.55
N PRO A 156 6.60 -14.46 -7.08
CA PRO A 156 6.02 -15.60 -7.78
C PRO A 156 4.49 -15.42 -7.88
N GLU A 157 3.86 -16.03 -8.88
CA GLU A 157 2.39 -16.05 -8.97
C GLU A 157 1.80 -17.26 -8.24
N PRO A 158 0.56 -17.16 -7.70
CA PRO A 158 -0.14 -18.33 -7.20
C PRO A 158 -0.26 -19.40 -8.28
N PRO A 159 -0.05 -20.69 -7.93
CA PRO A 159 -0.31 -21.80 -8.84
C PRO A 159 -1.75 -21.77 -9.40
N ALA A 160 -1.96 -22.30 -10.60
CA ALA A 160 -3.26 -22.27 -11.26
C ALA A 160 -4.38 -22.96 -10.45
N GLU A 161 -4.04 -23.93 -9.60
CA GLU A 161 -4.95 -24.63 -8.70
C GLU A 161 -5.31 -23.83 -7.44
N TRP A 162 -4.65 -22.71 -7.17
CA TRP A 162 -4.92 -21.86 -6.02
C TRP A 162 -6.25 -21.11 -6.20
N LYS A 163 -7.28 -21.52 -5.46
CA LYS A 163 -8.65 -20.97 -5.54
C LYS A 163 -8.96 -19.86 -4.53
N ARG A 164 -8.01 -19.50 -3.67
CA ARG A 164 -8.17 -18.43 -2.67
C ARG A 164 -7.60 -17.13 -3.23
N THR A 165 -7.64 -16.05 -2.46
CA THR A 165 -7.10 -14.76 -2.92
C THR A 165 -5.58 -14.79 -3.06
N ARG A 166 -5.05 -13.95 -3.95
CA ARG A 166 -3.60 -13.70 -4.07
C ARG A 166 -3.02 -13.19 -2.75
N LEU A 167 -3.78 -12.37 -2.01
CA LEU A 167 -3.40 -11.91 -0.67
C LEU A 167 -3.10 -13.05 0.29
N GLU A 168 -4.00 -14.04 0.38
CA GLU A 168 -3.79 -15.19 1.29
C GLU A 168 -2.54 -15.97 0.87
N TRP A 169 -2.33 -16.13 -0.44
CA TRP A 169 -1.18 -16.85 -0.98
C TRP A 169 0.14 -16.17 -0.64
N HIS A 170 0.32 -14.89 -0.99
CA HIS A 170 1.55 -14.15 -0.71
C HIS A 170 1.83 -14.06 0.80
N ARG A 171 0.78 -13.90 1.64
CA ARG A 171 0.94 -13.93 3.10
C ARG A 171 1.50 -15.27 3.59
N LYS A 172 1.01 -16.38 3.06
CA LYS A 172 1.49 -17.73 3.41
C LYS A 172 2.92 -17.99 2.90
N GLN A 173 3.27 -17.48 1.72
CA GLN A 173 4.66 -17.55 1.22
C GLN A 173 5.63 -16.78 2.11
N ALA A 174 5.18 -15.68 2.73
CA ALA A 174 5.96 -14.91 3.69
C ALA A 174 5.94 -15.49 5.12
N ASP A 175 5.32 -16.66 5.34
CA ASP A 175 5.13 -17.31 6.65
C ASP A 175 4.53 -16.39 7.72
N LEU A 176 3.54 -15.58 7.34
CA LEU A 176 2.90 -14.63 8.25
C LEU A 176 1.50 -15.09 8.64
N SER A 177 1.16 -14.93 9.92
CA SER A 177 -0.24 -14.90 10.36
C SER A 177 -0.95 -13.61 9.93
N GLN A 178 -2.28 -13.60 9.95
CA GLN A 178 -3.07 -12.38 9.70
C GLN A 178 -2.77 -11.28 10.73
N ALA A 179 -2.46 -11.67 11.98
CA ALA A 179 -2.10 -10.75 13.05
C ALA A 179 -0.74 -10.08 12.77
N GLU A 180 0.26 -10.85 12.34
CA GLU A 180 1.56 -10.30 11.95
C GLU A 180 1.45 -9.39 10.73
N LEU A 181 0.69 -9.78 9.70
CA LEU A 181 0.47 -8.93 8.54
C LEU A 181 -0.27 -7.63 8.92
N SER A 182 -1.21 -7.69 9.86
CA SER A 182 -1.87 -6.50 10.43
C SER A 182 -0.84 -5.57 11.09
N VAL A 183 0.07 -6.14 11.89
CA VAL A 183 1.15 -5.41 12.56
C VAL A 183 2.23 -4.93 11.58
N ARG A 184 2.42 -5.53 10.41
CA ARG A 184 3.38 -5.03 9.41
C ARG A 184 2.79 -3.95 8.52
N SER A 185 1.58 -4.17 8.01
CA SER A 185 0.88 -3.25 7.09
C SER A 185 0.27 -2.03 7.78
N GLY A 186 -0.11 -2.15 9.05
CA GLY A 186 -0.91 -1.13 9.75
C GLY A 186 -2.39 -1.17 9.40
N GLN A 187 -2.83 -2.22 8.69
CA GLN A 187 -4.24 -2.49 8.41
C GLN A 187 -4.84 -3.38 9.50
N THR A 188 -6.15 -3.27 9.73
CA THR A 188 -6.80 -4.10 10.75
C THR A 188 -6.84 -5.57 10.35
N ILE A 189 -6.72 -6.46 11.32
CA ILE A 189 -6.87 -7.91 11.09
C ILE A 189 -8.24 -8.25 10.46
N GLN A 190 -9.28 -7.48 10.80
CA GLN A 190 -10.60 -7.62 10.19
C GLN A 190 -10.57 -7.29 8.69
N ASN A 191 -9.87 -6.22 8.28
CA ASN A 191 -9.71 -5.85 6.86
C ASN A 191 -8.99 -6.95 6.08
N ILE A 192 -7.89 -7.47 6.62
CA ILE A 192 -7.11 -8.55 6.01
C ILE A 192 -7.98 -9.81 5.89
N GLY A 193 -8.53 -10.29 7.01
CA GLY A 193 -9.32 -11.51 7.03
C GLY A 193 -10.61 -11.42 6.19
N GLY A 194 -11.25 -10.26 6.13
CA GLY A 194 -12.43 -10.07 5.28
C GLY A 194 -12.12 -10.12 3.78
N VAL A 195 -10.93 -9.70 3.35
CA VAL A 195 -10.48 -9.88 1.96
C VAL A 195 -10.11 -11.34 1.70
N GLU A 196 -9.32 -11.97 2.57
CA GLU A 196 -8.93 -13.39 2.40
C GLU A 196 -10.12 -14.36 2.40
N GLN A 197 -11.20 -14.01 3.11
CA GLN A 197 -12.45 -14.79 3.12
C GLN A 197 -13.37 -14.48 1.93
N GLY A 198 -12.98 -13.57 1.02
CA GLY A 198 -13.81 -13.15 -0.12
C GLY A 198 -15.03 -12.29 0.26
N ARG A 199 -15.18 -11.89 1.54
CA ARG A 199 -16.28 -11.00 1.97
C ARG A 199 -16.20 -9.63 1.31
N TRP A 200 -14.97 -9.21 0.97
CA TRP A 200 -14.74 -7.97 0.24
C TRP A 200 -13.76 -8.21 -0.90
N ALA A 201 -14.18 -7.90 -2.13
CA ALA A 201 -13.29 -7.86 -3.28
C ALA A 201 -12.17 -6.85 -3.04
N ILE A 202 -10.91 -7.27 -3.23
CA ILE A 202 -9.74 -6.42 -3.01
C ILE A 202 -9.75 -5.20 -3.93
N THR A 203 -10.25 -5.35 -5.16
CA THR A 203 -10.43 -4.27 -6.14
C THR A 203 -11.38 -3.15 -5.66
N ARG A 204 -12.33 -3.47 -4.77
CA ARG A 204 -13.27 -2.51 -4.18
C ARG A 204 -12.73 -1.84 -2.91
N LYS A 205 -11.63 -2.33 -2.33
CA LYS A 205 -10.96 -1.66 -1.22
C LYS A 205 -10.31 -0.36 -1.70
N ARG A 206 -10.05 0.55 -0.76
CA ARG A 206 -9.23 1.73 -1.02
C ARG A 206 -7.82 1.29 -1.40
N SER A 207 -7.20 1.93 -2.38
CA SER A 207 -5.84 1.61 -2.82
C SER A 207 -4.84 1.63 -1.67
N ARG A 208 -5.02 2.53 -0.68
CA ARG A 208 -4.21 2.55 0.55
C ARG A 208 -4.11 1.20 1.24
N PHE A 209 -5.21 0.45 1.34
CA PHE A 209 -5.20 -0.87 1.95
C PHE A 209 -4.27 -1.82 1.19
N VAL A 210 -4.41 -1.88 -0.14
CA VAL A 210 -3.62 -2.76 -0.99
C VAL A 210 -2.14 -2.35 -0.96
N LEU A 211 -1.85 -1.06 -1.12
CA LEU A 211 -0.50 -0.51 -1.08
C LEU A 211 0.19 -0.72 0.28
N ASP A 212 -0.54 -0.58 1.40
CA ASP A 212 0.00 -0.81 2.74
C ASP A 212 0.33 -2.30 2.99
N VAL A 213 -0.51 -3.20 2.48
CA VAL A 213 -0.31 -4.65 2.60
C VAL A 213 0.80 -5.13 1.67
N ALA A 214 0.88 -4.61 0.45
CA ALA A 214 1.92 -4.92 -0.52
C ALA A 214 3.29 -4.50 -0.01
N ALA A 215 3.41 -3.27 0.52
CA ALA A 215 4.63 -2.79 1.15
C ALA A 215 5.08 -3.66 2.34
N ALA A 216 4.15 -4.21 3.12
CA ALA A 216 4.45 -5.12 4.24
C ALA A 216 4.88 -6.52 3.81
N LEU A 217 4.48 -6.95 2.61
CA LEU A 217 4.88 -8.21 1.99
C LEU A 217 6.12 -8.06 1.10
N ASP A 218 6.61 -6.83 0.92
CA ASP A 218 7.71 -6.47 0.00
C ASP A 218 7.44 -6.92 -1.45
N ILE A 219 6.22 -6.64 -1.94
CA ILE A 219 5.78 -6.95 -3.30
C ILE A 219 5.05 -5.75 -3.93
N PRO A 220 4.89 -5.68 -5.27
CA PRO A 220 4.04 -4.70 -5.93
C PRO A 220 2.56 -4.88 -5.58
N ALA A 221 1.81 -3.78 -5.43
CA ALA A 221 0.39 -3.82 -5.09
C ALA A 221 -0.48 -4.54 -6.11
N GLU A 222 -0.08 -4.50 -7.39
CA GLU A 222 -0.75 -5.26 -8.46
C GLU A 222 -0.74 -6.77 -8.20
N ALA A 223 0.33 -7.32 -7.61
CA ALA A 223 0.43 -8.74 -7.33
C ALA A 223 -0.66 -9.24 -6.35
N LEU A 224 -1.22 -8.35 -5.53
CA LEU A 224 -2.31 -8.67 -4.61
C LEU A 224 -3.69 -8.65 -5.28
N ILE A 225 -3.83 -8.02 -6.45
CA ILE A 225 -5.11 -7.91 -7.13
C ILE A 225 -5.42 -9.24 -7.80
N ASP A 226 -6.50 -9.89 -7.35
CA ASP A 226 -7.01 -11.06 -8.02
C ASP A 226 -7.36 -10.68 -9.48
N PRO A 227 -6.89 -11.43 -10.49
CA PRO A 227 -7.33 -11.20 -11.86
C PRO A 227 -8.85 -11.22 -11.86
N GLU A 228 -9.48 -10.27 -12.57
CA GLU A 228 -10.94 -10.31 -12.72
C GLU A 228 -11.28 -11.71 -13.25
N THR A 229 -11.91 -12.54 -12.43
CA THR A 229 -12.59 -13.74 -12.91
C THR A 229 -13.60 -13.21 -13.90
N THR A 230 -13.29 -13.34 -15.18
CA THR A 230 -14.21 -13.13 -16.29
C THR A 230 -15.20 -14.28 -16.27
N GLU A 231 -15.97 -14.39 -15.19
CA GLU A 231 -17.09 -15.32 -15.06
C GLU A 231 -18.18 -14.60 -14.27
N GLY A 232 -19.22 -14.19 -15.00
CA GLY A 232 -20.40 -13.57 -14.41
C GLY A 232 -20.98 -12.47 -15.28
N GLU A 233 -21.44 -12.85 -16.47
CA GLU A 233 -22.69 -12.29 -17.00
C GLU A 233 -23.68 -12.16 -15.84
N HIS A 234 -23.98 -10.93 -15.42
CA HIS A 234 -25.20 -10.72 -14.65
C HIS A 234 -26.36 -10.85 -15.64
N ASP A 235 -26.77 -12.12 -15.72
CA ASP A 235 -28.05 -12.65 -16.13
C ASP A 235 -29.14 -11.57 -16.18
N ASN A 236 -29.60 -11.34 -17.40
CA ASN A 236 -30.75 -10.55 -17.73
C ASN A 236 -31.98 -11.29 -17.17
N LYS A 237 -32.43 -10.93 -15.97
CA LYS A 237 -33.74 -11.33 -15.44
C LYS A 237 -34.46 -10.12 -14.86
N ASN A 238 -35.11 -9.39 -15.75
CA ASN A 238 -36.39 -8.78 -15.45
C ASN A 238 -37.43 -9.53 -16.28
N GLU A 239 -38.03 -10.56 -15.65
CA GLU A 239 -39.45 -10.86 -15.83
C GLU A 239 -40.26 -9.87 -14.96
#